data_AF-C7LSY2-F1
#
_entry.id   AF-C7LSY2-F1
#
_cell.length_a   1.000
_cell.length_b   1.000
_cell.length_c   1.000
_cell.angle_alpha   90.00
_cell.angle_beta   90.00
_cell.angle_gamma   90.00
#
_symmetry.space_group_name_H-M   'P 1'
#
loop_
_entity.id
_entity.type
_entity.pdbx_description
1 polymer ?
#
loop_
_entity_poly.entity_id
_entity_poly.type
_entity_poly.pdbx_seq_one_letter_code
_entity_poly.pdbx_strand_id
1 'polypeptide(L)' 'MTEKSLPVRLKNFTLGLGVALAFVYLFLPLLTHSCGVLERMSVYLDKNGIDPSRYYYTDVEQVKEGENYLRFALEEK' A
#
# COMPACT_ATOMS: atom_id res chain seq x y z
N MET A 1 -21.47 29.69 6.85
CA MET A 1 -21.36 28.22 7.01
C MET A 1 -21.69 27.89 8.45
N THR A 2 -22.80 27.20 8.70
CA THR A 2 -23.20 26.78 10.05
C THR A 2 -22.18 25.74 10.55
N GLU A 3 -21.45 26.05 11.62
CA GLU A 3 -20.51 25.09 12.21
C GLU A 3 -21.26 23.83 12.65
N LYS A 4 -20.85 22.68 12.13
CA LYS A 4 -21.42 21.39 12.53
C LYS A 4 -21.03 21.12 13.98
N SER A 5 -22.00 20.71 14.79
CA SER A 5 -21.74 20.37 16.19
C SER A 5 -20.72 19.25 16.32
N LEU A 6 -19.91 19.31 17.38
CA LEU A 6 -18.83 18.36 17.66
C LEU A 6 -19.31 16.88 17.61
N PRO A 7 -20.49 16.52 18.16
CA PRO A 7 -21.02 15.15 18.05
C PRO A 7 -21.27 14.70 16.61
N VAL A 8 -21.78 15.60 15.76
CA VAL A 8 -22.03 15.30 14.34
C VAL A 8 -20.71 15.07 13.60
N ARG A 9 -19.68 15.86 13.91
CA ARG A 9 -18.34 15.69 13.32
C ARG A 9 -17.72 14.35 13.74
N LEU A 10 -17.79 13.99 15.01
CA LEU A 10 -17.25 12.73 15.51
C LEU A 10 -17.97 11.52 14.90
N LYS A 11 -19.31 11.57 14.85
CA LYS A 11 -20.11 10.53 14.19
C LYS A 11 -19.68 10.32 12.73
N ASN A 12 -19.56 11.40 11.98
CA ASN A 12 -19.16 11.33 10.57
C ASN A 12 -17.72 10.83 10.40
N PHE A 13 -16.82 11.22 11.31
CA PHE A 13 -15.45 10.71 11.33
C PHE A 13 -15.43 9.20 11.59
N THR A 14 -16.11 8.71 12.62
CA THR A 14 -16.18 7.27 12.94
C THR A 14 -16.83 6.48 11.81
N LEU A 15 -17.88 7.00 11.17
CA LEU A 15 -18.49 6.39 9.99
C LEU A 15 -17.51 6.33 8.82
N GLY A 16 -16.85 7.45 8.50
CA GLY A 16 -15.88 7.50 7.40
C GLY A 16 -14.70 6.56 7.63
N LEU A 17 -14.14 6.56 8.85
CA LEU A 17 -13.08 5.65 9.25
C LEU A 17 -13.55 4.19 9.17
N GLY A 18 -14.74 3.88 9.68
CA GLY A 18 -15.32 2.54 9.60
C GLY A 18 -15.48 2.05 8.16
N VAL A 19 -15.96 2.90 7.25
CA VAL A 19 -16.07 2.57 5.82
C VAL A 19 -14.69 2.36 5.20
N ALA A 20 -13.72 3.23 5.49
CA ALA A 20 -12.36 3.09 4.98
C ALA A 20 -11.71 1.78 5.44
N LEU A 21 -11.86 1.43 6.72
CA LEU A 21 -11.36 0.18 7.28
C LEU A 21 -12.05 -1.04 6.64
N ALA A 22 -13.38 -1.01 6.52
CA ALA A 22 -14.11 -2.09 5.87
C ALA A 22 -13.69 -2.25 4.38
N PHE A 23 -13.46 -1.15 3.69
CA PHE A 23 -12.98 -1.18 2.31
C PHE A 23 -11.59 -1.83 2.21
N VAL A 24 -10.64 -1.39 3.04
CA VAL A 24 -9.26 -1.89 3.00
C VAL A 24 -9.14 -3.33 3.46
N TYR A 25 -9.81 -3.70 4.55
CA TYR A 25 -9.62 -5.00 5.20
C TYR A 25 -10.63 -6.07 4.81
N LEU A 26 -11.74 -5.72 4.16
CA LEU A 26 -12.74 -6.69 3.69
C LEU A 26 -12.89 -6.66 2.18
N PHE A 27 -13.17 -5.48 1.61
CA PHE A 27 -13.49 -5.39 0.19
C PHE A 27 -12.27 -5.65 -0.72
N LEU A 28 -11.12 -5.04 -0.44
CA LEU A 28 -9.91 -5.26 -1.24
C LEU A 28 -9.43 -6.71 -1.22
N PRO A 29 -9.35 -7.41 -0.06
CA PRO A 29 -9.04 -8.84 -0.04
C PRO A 29 -10.02 -9.66 -0.87
N LEU A 30 -11.33 -9.41 -0.73
CA LEU A 30 -12.35 -10.12 -1.49
C LEU A 30 -12.15 -9.93 -3.00
N LEU A 31 -11.84 -8.72 -3.45
CA LEU A 31 -11.53 -8.43 -4.85
C LEU A 31 -10.27 -9.18 -5.32
N THR A 32 -9.20 -9.16 -4.52
CA THR A 32 -7.96 -9.89 -4.78
C THR A 32 -8.23 -11.39 -4.96
N HIS A 33 -8.96 -12.01 -4.04
CA HIS A 33 -9.31 -13.43 -4.10
C HIS A 33 -10.26 -13.77 -5.29
N SER A 34 -11.05 -12.81 -5.76
CA SER A 34 -11.94 -12.98 -6.91
C SER A 34 -11.21 -12.98 -8.27
N CYS A 35 -9.98 -12.45 -8.32
CA CYS A 35 -9.19 -12.38 -9.54
C CYS A 35 -8.04 -13.39 -9.49
N GLY A 36 -8.12 -14.44 -10.32
CA GLY A 36 -7.18 -15.57 -10.25
C GLY A 36 -5.70 -15.21 -10.42
N VAL A 37 -5.35 -14.11 -11.11
CA VAL A 37 -3.95 -13.65 -11.19
C VAL A 37 -3.49 -13.03 -9.88
N LEU A 38 -4.31 -12.14 -9.31
CA LEU A 38 -4.01 -11.47 -8.05
C LEU A 38 -3.98 -12.48 -6.90
N GLU A 39 -4.87 -13.47 -6.93
CA GLU A 39 -4.90 -14.54 -5.94
C GLU A 39 -3.64 -15.41 -5.95
N ARG A 40 -3.16 -15.79 -7.15
CA ARG A 40 -1.91 -16.54 -7.24
C ARG A 40 -0.73 -15.73 -6.71
N MET A 41 -0.72 -14.42 -6.95
CA MET A 41 0.32 -13.53 -6.46
C MET A 41 0.25 -13.36 -4.94
N SER A 42 -0.94 -13.16 -4.37
CA SER A 42 -1.12 -13.03 -2.92
C SER A 42 -0.64 -14.28 -2.18
N VAL A 43 -1.03 -15.47 -2.65
CA VAL A 43 -0.60 -16.75 -2.08
C VAL A 43 0.91 -16.97 -2.21
N TYR A 44 1.51 -16.56 -3.33
CA TYR A 44 2.96 -16.67 -3.51
C TYR A 44 3.71 -15.78 -2.52
N LEU A 45 3.28 -14.53 -2.36
CA LEU A 45 3.90 -13.57 -1.45
C LEU A 45 3.83 -14.07 -0.01
N ASP A 46 2.65 -14.52 0.43
CA ASP A 46 2.42 -15.05 1.77
C ASP A 46 3.29 -16.28 2.07
N LYS A 47 3.34 -17.25 1.15
CA LYS A 47 4.18 -18.46 1.28
C LYS A 47 5.67 -18.16 1.42
N ASN A 48 6.15 -17.07 0.83
CA ASN A 48 7.55 -16.69 0.87
C ASN A 48 7.85 -15.64 1.96
N GLY A 49 6.87 -15.26 2.78
CA GLY A 49 7.03 -14.23 3.80
C GLY A 49 7.37 -12.84 3.23
N ILE A 50 7.00 -12.60 1.98
CA ILE A 50 7.24 -11.33 1.29
C ILE A 50 6.08 -10.41 1.64
N ASP A 51 6.38 -9.33 2.37
CA ASP A 51 5.42 -8.29 2.72
C ASP A 51 5.63 -7.06 1.81
N PRO A 52 4.78 -6.87 0.77
CA PRO A 52 4.89 -5.74 -0.16
C PRO A 52 4.84 -4.37 0.53
N SER A 53 4.19 -4.27 1.69
CA SER A 53 4.07 -2.99 2.42
C SER A 53 5.43 -2.49 2.93
N ARG A 54 6.40 -3.39 3.10
CA ARG A 54 7.78 -3.06 3.48
C ARG A 54 8.64 -2.60 2.32
N TYR A 55 8.31 -2.97 1.09
CA TYR A 55 9.12 -2.66 -0.08
C TYR A 55 9.00 -1.19 -0.54
N TYR A 56 7.89 -0.52 -0.21
CA TYR A 56 7.70 0.90 -0.53
C TYR A 56 8.72 1.83 0.15
N TYR A 57 9.36 1.39 1.24
CA TYR A 57 10.40 2.17 1.93
C TYR A 57 11.82 1.79 1.49
N THR A 58 12.03 0.60 0.92
CA THR A 58 13.36 0.14 0.46
C THR A 58 13.71 0.66 -0.93
N ASP A 59 12.72 1.05 -1.75
CA ASP A 59 12.97 1.52 -3.12
C ASP A 59 13.80 2.81 -3.16
N VAL A 60 13.67 3.73 -2.21
CA VAL A 60 14.37 5.03 -2.34
C VAL A 60 15.89 4.89 -2.17
N GLU A 61 16.34 4.07 -1.22
CA GLU A 61 17.77 3.83 -1.00
C GLU A 61 18.36 2.90 -2.05
N GLN A 62 17.63 1.84 -2.43
CA GLN A 62 18.07 0.90 -3.47
C GLN A 62 18.10 1.52 -4.87
N VAL A 63 17.14 2.39 -5.20
CA VAL A 63 17.16 3.15 -6.48
C VAL A 63 18.37 4.09 -6.50
N LYS A 64 18.64 4.81 -5.41
CA LYS A 64 19.80 5.70 -5.33
C LYS A 64 21.13 4.94 -5.46
N GLU A 65 21.24 3.76 -4.85
CA GLU A 65 22.42 2.90 -4.97
C GLU A 65 22.59 2.37 -6.41
N GLY A 66 21.50 1.92 -7.03
CA GLY A 66 21.46 1.51 -8.44
C GLY A 66 21.84 2.64 -9.40
N GLU A 67 21.32 3.86 -9.19
CA GLU A 67 21.65 5.04 -9.99
C GLU A 67 23.12 5.44 -9.84
N ASN A 68 23.68 5.37 -8.63
CA ASN A 68 25.10 5.64 -8.39
C ASN A 68 26.01 4.62 -9.07
N TYR A 69 25.65 3.34 -9.01
CA TYR A 69 26.38 2.28 -9.69
C TYR A 69 26.34 2.46 -11.22
N LEU A 70 25.16 2.77 -11.77
CA LEU A 70 24.99 3.01 -13.20
C LEU A 70 25.81 4.20 -13.69
N ARG A 71 25.80 5.31 -12.92
CA ARG A 71 26.59 6.50 -13.22
C ARG A 71 28.09 6.20 -13.24
N PHE A 72 28.59 5.48 -12.23
CA PHE A 72 29.99 5.08 -12.17
C PHE A 72 30.39 4.22 -13.39
N ALA A 73 29.59 3.21 -13.73
CA ALA A 73 29.86 2.32 -14.87
C ALA A 73 29.79 3.03 -16.23
N LEU A 74 29.04 4.13 -16.34
CA LEU A 74 28.90 4.92 -17.56
C LEU A 74 29.94 6.04 -17.67
N GLU A 75 30.44 6.57 -16.56
CA GLU A 75 31.49 7.60 -16.49
C GLU A 75 32.92 7.01 -16.57
N GLU A 76 33.11 5.70 -16.35
CA GLU A 76 34.40 4.98 -16.55
C GLU A 76 34.75 4.71 -18.04
N LYS A 77 34.17 5.44 -18.99
CA LYS A 77 34.53 5.44 -20.42
C LYS A 77 35.09 6.78 -20.87
#